data_AF-A0A968DZF5-F1
#
_entry.id   AF-A0A968DZF5-F1
#
_cell.length_a   1.000
_cell.length_b   1.000
_cell.length_c   1.000
_cell.angle_alpha   90.00
_cell.angle_beta   90.00
_cell.angle_gamma   90.00
#
_symmetry.space_group_name_H-M   'P 1'
#
loop_
_entity.id
_entity.type
_entity.pdbx_description
1 polymer ?
#
loop_
_entity_poly.entity_id
_entity_poly.type
_entity_poly.pdbx_seq_one_letter_code
_entity_poly.pdbx_strand_id
1 'polypeptide(L)' 'MRELAQLDEQQRQVVLLKVIQGMSLRQVAKVIGISVSLVNYRLNQGLTELARRLKRAGVV' A
#
# COMPACT_ATOMS: atom_id res chain seq x y z
N MET A 1 -11.53 5.73 0.03
CA MET A 1 -11.39 4.35 0.56
C MET A 1 -11.80 3.25 -0.42
N ARG A 2 -12.78 3.47 -1.33
CA ARG A 2 -13.24 2.45 -2.29
C ARG A 2 -12.13 1.88 -3.19
N GLU A 3 -11.31 2.73 -3.82
CA GLU A 3 -10.22 2.28 -4.69
C GLU A 3 -9.10 1.54 -3.96
N LEU A 4 -8.85 1.90 -2.69
CA LEU A 4 -7.89 1.19 -1.84
C LEU A 4 -8.33 -0.24 -1.56
N ALA A 5 -9.64 -0.47 -1.39
CA ALA A 5 -10.21 -1.80 -1.18
C ALA A 5 -10.04 -2.73 -2.39
N GLN A 6 -9.83 -2.16 -3.59
CA GLN A 6 -9.67 -2.89 -4.85
C GLN A 6 -8.22 -3.26 -5.17
N LEU A 7 -7.25 -2.88 -4.33
CA LEU A 7 -5.89 -3.38 -4.44
C LEU A 7 -5.82 -4.85 -4.01
N ASP A 8 -4.80 -5.55 -4.53
CA ASP A 8 -4.41 -6.86 -4.00
C ASP A 8 -4.15 -6.77 -2.49
N GLU A 9 -4.50 -7.82 -1.75
CA GLU A 9 -4.44 -7.83 -0.28
C GLU A 9 -3.07 -7.44 0.25
N GLN A 10 -2.00 -7.96 -0.36
CA GLN A 10 -0.64 -7.74 0.11
C GLN A 10 -0.20 -6.29 -0.10
N GLN A 11 -0.65 -5.67 -1.18
CA GLN A 11 -0.40 -4.27 -1.48
C GLN A 11 -1.24 -3.37 -0.57
N ARG A 12 -2.54 -3.68 -0.43
CA ARG A 12 -3.48 -2.95 0.40
C ARG A 12 -3.03 -2.86 1.84
N GLN A 13 -2.62 -3.99 2.42
CA GLN A 13 -2.14 -4.07 3.79
C GLN A 13 -0.94 -3.14 4.01
N VAL A 14 0.04 -3.17 3.12
CA VAL A 14 1.24 -2.31 3.21
C VAL A 14 0.89 -0.82 3.06
N VAL A 15 0.02 -0.47 2.11
CA VAL A 15 -0.42 0.92 1.89
C VAL A 15 -1.15 1.46 3.12
N LEU A 16 -2.06 0.67 3.70
CA LEU A 16 -2.84 1.09 4.87
C LEU A 16 -1.93 1.38 6.08
N LEU A 17 -1.03 0.45 6.39
CA LEU A 17 -0.10 0.62 7.51
C LEU A 17 0.87 1.80 7.29
N LYS A 18 1.40 1.98 6.08
CA LYS A 18 2.38 3.04 5.77
C LYS A 18 1.75 4.42 5.70
N VAL A 19 0.61 4.55 5.03
CA VAL A 19 0.04 5.85 4.63
C VAL A 19 -1.02 6.31 5.61
N ILE A 20 -1.89 5.40 6.05
CA ILE A 20 -3.01 5.74 6.93
C ILE A 20 -2.57 5.71 8.39
N GLN A 21 -1.83 4.67 8.79
CA GLN A 21 -1.33 4.53 10.16
C GLN A 21 0.05 5.18 10.38
N GLY A 22 0.66 5.76 9.34
CA GLY A 22 1.91 6.51 9.45
C GLY A 22 3.15 5.67 9.80
N MET A 23 3.09 4.33 9.75
CA MET A 23 4.20 3.48 10.14
C MET A 23 5.41 3.65 9.22
N SER A 24 6.61 3.39 9.72
CA SER A 24 7.82 3.23 8.90
C SER A 24 7.88 1.87 8.23
N LEU A 25 8.64 1.73 7.13
CA LEU A 25 8.81 0.45 6.42
C LEU A 25 9.31 -0.68 7.34
N ARG A 26 10.19 -0.36 8.31
CA ARG A 26 10.69 -1.31 9.31
C ARG A 26 9.60 -1.78 10.26
N GLN A 27 8.74 -0.89 10.71
CA GLN A 27 7.61 -1.26 11.57
C GLN A 27 6.59 -2.11 10.80
N VAL A 28 6.28 -1.75 9.56
CA VAL A 28 5.41 -2.54 8.69
C VAL A 28 5.98 -3.94 8.46
N ALA A 29 7.28 -4.04 8.16
CA ALA A 29 7.98 -5.32 7.99
C ALA A 29 7.85 -6.21 9.23
N LYS A 30 8.05 -5.63 10.42
CA LYS A 30 7.90 -6.32 11.71
C LYS A 30 6.47 -6.79 11.96
N VAL A 31 5.46 -5.97 11.64
CA VAL A 31 4.05 -6.30 11.86
C VAL A 31 3.56 -7.40 10.92
N ILE A 32 3.96 -7.35 9.65
CA ILE A 32 3.52 -8.32 8.63
C ILE A 32 4.36 -9.61 8.68
N GLY A 33 5.60 -9.56 9.20
CA GLY A 33 6.51 -10.71 9.23
C GLY A 33 7.23 -10.96 7.91
N ILE A 34 7.61 -9.90 7.20
CA ILE A 34 8.32 -9.97 5.91
C ILE A 34 9.53 -9.03 5.88
N SER A 35 10.39 -9.14 4.86
CA SER A 35 11.54 -8.26 4.71
C SER A 35 11.14 -6.81 4.38
N VAL A 36 11.94 -5.84 4.84
CA VAL A 36 11.75 -4.41 4.53
C VAL A 36 11.75 -4.16 3.02
N SER A 37 12.60 -4.87 2.26
CA SER A 37 12.64 -4.78 0.80
C SER A 37 11.33 -5.24 0.17
N LEU A 38 10.72 -6.33 0.66
CA LEU A 38 9.43 -6.81 0.16
C LEU A 38 8.29 -5.84 0.52
N VAL A 39 8.33 -5.22 1.71
CA VAL A 39 7.40 -4.13 2.05
C VAL A 39 7.54 -2.98 1.05
N ASN A 40 8.77 -2.52 0.81
CA ASN A 40 9.01 -1.40 -0.11
C ASN A 40 8.52 -1.71 -1.54
N TYR A 41 8.79 -2.93 -2.03
CA TYR A 41 8.30 -3.39 -3.32
C TYR A 41 6.76 -3.38 -3.38
N ARG A 42 6.09 -3.99 -2.40
CA ARG A 42 4.62 -4.03 -2.33
C ARG A 42 4.00 -2.64 -2.19
N LEU A 43 4.64 -1.74 -1.43
CA LEU A 43 4.20 -0.36 -1.29
C LEU A 43 4.24 0.36 -2.63
N ASN A 44 5.35 0.27 -3.37
CA ASN A 44 5.48 0.93 -4.67
C ASN A 44 4.47 0.40 -5.69
N GLN A 45 4.26 -0.92 -5.72
CA GLN A 45 3.23 -1.54 -6.57
C GLN A 45 1.83 -1.04 -6.20
N GLY A 46 1.50 -1.07 -4.90
CA GLY A 46 0.20 -0.63 -4.40
C GLY A 46 -0.09 0.85 -4.66
N LEU A 47 0.89 1.74 -4.45
CA LEU A 47 0.74 3.17 -4.73
C LEU A 47 0.58 3.46 -6.23
N THR A 48 1.34 2.77 -7.07
CA THR A 48 1.24 2.91 -8.54
C THR A 48 -0.15 2.50 -9.04
N GLU A 49 -0.64 1.35 -8.56
CA GLU A 49 -1.97 0.86 -8.95
C GLU A 49 -3.09 1.73 -8.37
N LEU A 50 -2.95 2.19 -7.12
CA LEU A 50 -3.91 3.10 -6.51
C LEU A 50 -4.01 4.42 -7.26
N ALA A 51 -2.87 5.01 -7.65
CA ALA A 51 -2.85 6.23 -8.46
C ALA A 51 -3.55 6.02 -9.81
N ARG A 52 -3.27 4.90 -10.49
CA ARG A 52 -3.95 4.54 -11.75
C ARG A 52 -5.46 4.46 -11.58
N ARG A 53 -5.93 3.83 -10.49
CA ARG A 53 -7.35 3.66 -10.18
C ARG A 53 -8.04 4.97 -9.87
N LEU A 54 -7.43 5.79 -9.00
CA LEU A 54 -7.96 7.11 -8.66
C LEU A 54 -8.09 8.00 -9.90
N LYS A 55 -7.12 7.95 -10.82
CA LYS A 55 -7.19 8.66 -12.10
C LYS A 55 -8.35 8.17 -12.97
N ARG A 56 -8.57 6.86 -13.08
CA ARG A 56 -9.72 6.30 -13.82
C ARG A 56 -11.06 6.66 -13.20
N ALA A 57 -11.09 6.81 -11.88
CA ALA A 57 -12.27 7.22 -11.14
C ALA A 57 -12.51 8.74 -11.14
N GLY A 58 -11.63 9.54 -11.76
CA GLY A 58 -11.74 11.00 -11.83
C GLY A 58 -11.49 11.71 -10.49
N VAL A 59 -10.81 11.06 -9.55
CA VAL A 59 -10.52 11.61 -8.21
C VAL A 59 -9.24 12.46 -8.22
N VAL A 60 -8.28 12.12 -9.08
CA VAL A 60 -7.02 12.86 -9.32
C VAL A 60 -6.68 12.91 -10.80
#